data_AF-A0A3M1FBV7-F1
#
_entry.id   AF-A0A3M1FBV7-F1
#
_cell.length_a   1.000
_cell.length_b   1.000
_cell.length_c   1.000
_cell.angle_alpha   90.00
_cell.angle_beta   90.00
_cell.angle_gamma   90.00
#
_symmetry.space_group_name_H-M   'P 1'
#
loop_
_entity.id
_entity.type
_entity.pdbx_description
1 polymer ?
#
loop_
_entity_poly.entity_id
_entity_poly.type
_entity_poly.pdbx_seq_one_letter_code
_entity_poly.pdbx_strand_id
1 'polypeptide(L)'
;MLYASGVKYGRMATQIHPARSVNLIMQVGLFPRWHGKLPEEGSWVPSWPPARQSMEENVKRLRQRPWWGELPARLRAILERQDPAYDLPSQESWKTTRHSFWQPIDLYQMVEGAQARAEELGLHGVILSSRLAALSSAAASVLSQIAYECHTFQRPFAPPVALITGGHLDVPVEGATGVGGRNQEFALLWARELGEGLVASKRVVVAAVDSDGTDGPGIQHHAAPGMPEGIVCMAGGLVDGYTLELAAERGVDVDAELANHNSSVALARLNGAIYTGNTGMALGDLRVAVVR
;
A
#
# COMPACT_ATOMS: atom_id res chain seq x y z
N MET A 1 6.07 9.43 -18.89
CA MET A 1 6.25 9.91 -20.29
C MET A 1 5.41 9.05 -21.23
N LEU A 2 4.30 9.58 -21.76
CA LEU A 2 3.37 8.85 -22.66
C LEU A 2 4.01 8.50 -24.02
N TYR A 3 4.84 9.41 -24.54
CA TYR A 3 5.37 9.38 -25.91
C TYR A 3 6.78 8.80 -26.05
N ALA A 4 7.44 8.47 -24.94
CA ALA A 4 8.82 8.00 -24.91
C ALA A 4 8.90 6.48 -24.65
N SER A 5 8.01 5.69 -25.26
CA SER A 5 8.07 4.24 -25.14
C SER A 5 7.50 3.52 -26.36
N GLY A 6 8.23 2.53 -26.86
CA GLY A 6 7.76 1.66 -27.93
C GLY A 6 6.72 0.62 -27.50
N VAL A 7 6.48 0.39 -26.20
CA VAL A 7 5.64 -0.75 -25.74
C VAL A 7 4.47 -0.35 -24.84
N LYS A 8 4.57 0.78 -24.13
CA LYS A 8 3.54 1.24 -23.19
C LYS A 8 2.25 1.69 -23.89
N TYR A 9 1.16 1.80 -23.13
CA TYR A 9 -0.09 2.45 -23.56
C TYR A 9 -0.72 1.85 -24.83
N GLY A 10 -0.78 0.52 -24.91
CA GLY A 10 -1.41 -0.19 -26.03
C GLY A 10 -0.46 -0.65 -27.12
N ARG A 11 0.74 -0.05 -27.25
CA ARG A 11 1.66 -0.33 -28.36
C ARG A 11 2.12 -1.79 -28.42
N MET A 12 2.36 -2.42 -27.27
CA MET A 12 2.75 -3.83 -27.22
C MET A 12 1.68 -4.74 -27.85
N ALA A 13 0.40 -4.54 -27.53
CA ALA A 13 -0.69 -5.31 -28.12
C ALA A 13 -0.81 -5.08 -29.64
N THR A 14 -0.59 -3.85 -30.10
CA THR A 14 -0.54 -3.50 -31.53
C THR A 14 0.60 -4.21 -32.26
N GLN A 15 1.77 -4.37 -31.63
CA GLN A 15 2.92 -5.07 -32.23
C GLN A 15 2.77 -6.59 -32.25
N ILE A 16 2.10 -7.17 -31.24
CA ILE A 16 1.83 -8.62 -31.20
C ILE A 16 0.81 -9.01 -32.27
N HIS A 17 -0.14 -8.13 -32.60
CA HIS A 17 -1.11 -8.36 -33.65
C HIS A 17 -0.41 -8.64 -35.01
N PRO A 18 -0.81 -9.68 -35.76
CA PRO A 18 -2.06 -10.45 -35.66
C PRO A 18 -2.04 -11.67 -34.72
N ALA A 19 -0.93 -11.96 -34.04
CA ALA A 19 -0.92 -12.99 -33.00
C ALA A 19 -1.79 -12.56 -31.80
N ARG A 20 -2.17 -13.53 -30.95
CA ARG A 20 -2.99 -13.29 -29.76
C ARG A 20 -2.12 -13.15 -28.52
N SER A 21 -2.30 -12.09 -27.74
CA SER A 21 -1.74 -11.97 -26.39
C SER A 21 -2.78 -12.32 -25.32
N VAL A 22 -2.42 -13.16 -24.34
CA VAL A 22 -3.21 -13.40 -23.13
C VAL A 22 -2.44 -12.83 -21.95
N ASN A 23 -3.02 -11.86 -21.26
CA ASN A 23 -2.35 -11.10 -20.20
C ASN A 23 -2.96 -11.48 -18.85
N LEU A 24 -2.15 -12.04 -17.94
CA LEU A 24 -2.52 -12.39 -16.57
C LEU A 24 -1.93 -11.37 -15.62
N ILE A 25 -2.74 -10.80 -14.73
CA ILE A 25 -2.39 -9.54 -14.08
C ILE A 25 -2.66 -9.59 -12.58
N MET A 26 -1.61 -9.25 -11.83
CA MET A 26 -1.70 -8.88 -10.44
C MET A 26 -2.05 -7.38 -10.35
N GLN A 27 -3.25 -7.06 -9.89
CA GLN A 27 -3.68 -5.67 -9.73
C GLN A 27 -3.32 -5.14 -8.34
N VAL A 28 -2.31 -4.29 -8.30
CA VAL A 28 -1.83 -3.63 -7.06
C VAL A 28 -2.36 -2.20 -6.93
N GLY A 29 -2.82 -1.59 -8.04
CA GLY A 29 -3.34 -0.22 -8.04
C GLY A 29 -4.75 -0.12 -7.46
N LEU A 30 -5.11 1.08 -6.98
CA LEU A 30 -6.41 1.43 -6.40
C LEU A 30 -7.59 1.44 -7.42
N PHE A 31 -7.51 0.64 -8.47
CA PHE A 31 -8.56 0.51 -9.48
C PHE A 31 -9.68 -0.43 -8.99
N PRO A 32 -10.93 -0.21 -9.40
CA PRO A 32 -11.98 -1.20 -9.20
C PRO A 32 -11.63 -2.48 -9.96
N ARG A 33 -12.13 -3.63 -9.47
CA ARG A 33 -12.13 -4.89 -10.23
C ARG A 33 -12.70 -4.65 -11.62
N TRP A 34 -11.99 -5.12 -12.65
CA TRP A 34 -12.35 -4.76 -14.02
C TRP A 34 -13.67 -5.39 -14.46
N HIS A 35 -14.03 -6.58 -13.98
CA HIS A 35 -15.28 -7.29 -14.35
C HIS A 35 -15.57 -7.27 -15.87
N GLY A 36 -14.53 -7.43 -16.69
CA GLY A 36 -14.62 -7.39 -18.16
C GLY A 36 -14.66 -5.98 -18.78
N LYS A 37 -14.57 -4.92 -17.97
CA LYS A 37 -14.46 -3.52 -18.41
C LYS A 37 -13.06 -2.98 -18.07
N LEU A 38 -12.31 -2.58 -19.09
CA LEU A 38 -11.03 -1.93 -18.88
C LEU A 38 -11.22 -0.50 -18.35
N PRO A 39 -10.35 -0.01 -17.45
CA PRO A 39 -10.37 1.38 -17.01
C PRO A 39 -10.16 2.34 -18.19
N GLU A 40 -10.79 3.52 -18.12
CA GLU A 40 -10.62 4.57 -19.14
C GLU A 40 -9.27 5.28 -19.05
N GLU A 41 -8.66 5.27 -17.86
CA GLU A 41 -7.31 5.78 -17.63
C GLU A 41 -6.30 4.78 -18.18
N GLY A 42 -5.39 5.22 -19.06
CA GLY A 42 -4.35 4.36 -19.61
C GLY A 42 -3.43 3.81 -18.52
N SER A 43 -3.17 2.50 -18.50
CA SER A 43 -2.19 1.89 -17.60
C SER A 43 -0.86 1.62 -18.29
N TRP A 44 0.21 1.65 -17.49
CA TRP A 44 1.50 1.15 -17.89
C TRP A 44 1.49 -0.37 -18.07
N VAL A 45 0.82 -1.07 -17.15
CA VAL A 45 0.65 -2.53 -17.15
C VAL A 45 -0.74 -2.86 -16.60
N PRO A 46 -1.59 -3.50 -17.40
CA PRO A 46 -1.38 -3.86 -18.79
C PRO A 46 -1.46 -2.63 -19.71
N SER A 47 -0.75 -2.72 -20.84
CA SER A 47 -0.65 -1.63 -21.80
C SER A 47 -1.97 -1.47 -22.57
N TRP A 48 -2.83 -0.53 -22.19
CA TRP A 48 -3.95 -0.05 -23.00
C TRP A 48 -3.85 1.47 -23.20
N PRO A 49 -4.36 2.00 -24.31
CA PRO A 49 -4.33 3.44 -24.54
C PRO A 49 -5.41 4.16 -23.71
N PRO A 50 -5.14 5.39 -23.21
CA PRO A 50 -6.15 6.17 -22.50
C PRO A 50 -7.34 6.53 -23.42
N ALA A 51 -8.52 6.72 -22.82
CA ALA A 51 -9.77 6.94 -23.57
C ALA A 51 -9.83 8.23 -24.38
N ARG A 52 -9.22 9.32 -23.91
CA ARG A 52 -9.30 10.64 -24.55
C ARG A 52 -8.07 11.49 -24.28
N GLN A 53 -7.03 11.35 -25.10
CA GLN A 53 -5.96 12.36 -25.14
C GLN A 53 -5.37 12.43 -26.54
N SER A 54 -5.56 13.56 -27.24
CA SER A 54 -4.77 13.83 -28.45
C SER A 54 -3.35 14.27 -28.06
N MET A 55 -2.36 14.03 -28.94
CA MET A 55 -1.01 14.55 -28.74
C MET A 55 -0.99 16.05 -28.53
N GLU A 56 -1.84 16.78 -29.24
CA GLU A 56 -1.98 18.23 -29.10
C GLU A 56 -2.35 18.66 -27.68
N GLU A 57 -3.42 18.10 -27.11
CA GLU A 57 -3.90 18.43 -25.77
C GLU A 57 -2.86 18.07 -24.70
N ASN A 58 -2.19 16.92 -24.89
CA ASN A 58 -1.12 16.50 -24.00
C ASN A 58 0.08 17.43 -24.07
N VAL A 59 0.54 17.81 -25.25
CA VAL A 59 1.66 18.74 -25.42
C VAL A 59 1.33 20.10 -24.81
N LYS A 60 0.10 20.60 -24.98
CA LYS A 60 -0.35 21.84 -24.32
C LYS A 60 -0.22 21.77 -22.80
N ARG A 61 -0.61 20.65 -22.19
CA ARG A 61 -0.45 20.41 -20.73
C ARG A 61 1.01 20.27 -20.32
N LEU A 62 1.83 19.59 -21.11
CA LEU A 62 3.25 19.35 -20.80
C LEU A 62 4.04 20.67 -20.86
N ARG A 63 3.72 21.58 -21.78
CA ARG A 63 4.37 22.90 -21.90
C ARG A 63 4.21 23.78 -20.66
N GLN A 64 3.17 23.55 -19.87
CA GLN A 64 2.90 24.29 -18.63
C GLN A 64 3.70 23.73 -17.44
N ARG A 65 4.43 22.62 -17.60
CA ARG A 65 5.20 22.02 -16.51
C ARG A 65 6.55 22.72 -16.37
N PRO A 66 7.04 22.96 -15.13
CA PRO A 66 8.32 23.63 -14.88
C PRO A 66 9.50 22.97 -15.60
N TRP A 67 9.49 21.64 -15.70
CA TRP A 67 10.55 20.84 -16.32
C TRP A 67 10.51 20.80 -17.86
N TRP A 68 9.57 21.51 -18.53
CA TRP A 68 9.48 21.48 -20.00
C TRP A 68 10.79 21.90 -20.69
N GLY A 69 11.45 22.94 -20.15
CA GLY A 69 12.73 23.44 -20.66
C GLY A 69 13.88 22.45 -20.51
N GLU A 70 13.78 21.54 -19.54
CA GLU A 70 14.79 20.52 -19.20
C GLU A 70 14.66 19.25 -20.05
N LEU A 71 13.62 19.15 -20.89
CA LEU A 71 13.45 17.98 -21.75
C LEU A 71 14.64 17.85 -22.73
N PRO A 72 15.15 16.62 -22.94
CA PRO A 72 16.14 16.36 -23.97
C PRO A 72 15.68 16.90 -25.32
N ALA A 73 16.58 17.57 -26.05
CA ALA A 73 16.24 18.29 -27.29
C ALA A 73 15.44 17.43 -28.29
N ARG A 74 15.79 16.14 -28.41
CA ARG A 74 15.08 15.19 -29.27
C ARG A 74 13.63 14.95 -28.84
N LEU A 75 13.39 14.75 -27.54
CA LEU A 75 12.05 14.52 -27.00
C LEU A 75 11.20 15.79 -27.10
N ARG A 76 11.77 16.94 -26.74
CA ARG A 76 11.09 18.23 -26.89
C ARG A 76 10.68 18.47 -28.34
N ALA A 77 11.57 18.22 -29.30
CA ALA A 77 11.29 18.42 -30.70
C ALA A 77 10.24 17.46 -31.27
N ILE A 78 10.15 16.22 -30.78
CA ILE A 78 9.05 15.28 -31.12
C ILE A 78 7.71 15.84 -30.65
N LEU A 79 7.66 16.33 -29.40
CA LEU A 79 6.46 16.88 -28.79
C LEU A 79 6.03 18.21 -29.45
N GLU A 80 6.97 19.10 -29.77
CA GLU A 80 6.69 20.37 -30.43
C GLU A 80 6.15 20.19 -31.84
N ARG A 81 6.70 19.23 -32.59
CA ARG A 81 6.24 18.87 -33.93
C ARG A 81 4.98 18.01 -33.92
N GLN A 82 4.60 17.49 -32.76
CA GLN A 82 3.49 16.54 -32.59
C GLN A 82 3.60 15.37 -33.58
N ASP A 83 4.80 14.77 -33.67
CA ASP A 83 5.11 13.72 -34.64
C ASP A 83 4.17 12.51 -34.47
N PRO A 84 3.28 12.22 -35.45
CA PRO A 84 2.29 11.14 -35.35
C PRO A 84 2.91 9.75 -35.15
N ALA A 85 4.17 9.56 -35.57
CA ALA A 85 4.87 8.28 -35.36
C ALA A 85 5.06 7.95 -33.88
N TYR A 86 5.01 8.97 -33.01
CA TYR A 86 5.11 8.82 -31.56
C TYR A 86 3.76 8.87 -30.87
N ASP A 87 2.65 9.13 -31.56
CA ASP A 87 1.34 9.23 -30.92
C ASP A 87 0.89 7.88 -30.32
N LEU A 88 -0.11 7.94 -29.45
CA LEU A 88 -0.70 6.78 -28.80
C LEU A 88 -1.65 6.06 -29.79
N PRO A 89 -1.72 4.71 -29.78
CA PRO A 89 -2.77 4.01 -30.50
C PRO A 89 -4.16 4.51 -30.08
N SER A 90 -5.07 4.72 -31.04
CA SER A 90 -6.45 5.07 -30.70
C SER A 90 -7.15 3.90 -30.02
N GLN A 91 -8.12 4.16 -29.13
CA GLN A 91 -8.93 3.08 -28.56
C GLN A 91 -9.64 2.24 -29.63
N GLU A 92 -10.10 2.87 -30.70
CA GLU A 92 -10.78 2.19 -31.80
C GLU A 92 -9.87 1.18 -32.48
N SER A 93 -8.67 1.61 -32.91
CA SER A 93 -7.69 0.71 -33.54
C SER A 93 -7.22 -0.36 -32.56
N TRP A 94 -6.96 0.01 -31.31
CA TRP A 94 -6.47 -0.91 -30.30
C TRP A 94 -7.48 -2.01 -29.96
N LYS A 95 -8.78 -1.70 -29.85
CA LYS A 95 -9.85 -2.68 -29.59
C LYS A 95 -9.98 -3.76 -30.68
N THR A 96 -9.47 -3.51 -31.89
CA THR A 96 -9.43 -4.51 -32.98
C THR A 96 -8.25 -5.48 -32.88
N THR A 97 -7.25 -5.18 -32.06
CA THR A 97 -6.09 -6.06 -31.86
C THR A 97 -6.47 -7.32 -31.07
N ARG A 98 -5.70 -8.40 -31.22
CA ARG A 98 -6.04 -9.70 -30.60
C ARG A 98 -5.41 -9.81 -29.22
N HIS A 99 -6.13 -9.35 -28.20
CA HIS A 99 -5.67 -9.46 -26.81
C HIS A 99 -6.80 -9.85 -25.85
N SER A 100 -6.44 -10.42 -24.71
CA SER A 100 -7.32 -10.57 -23.55
C SER A 100 -6.59 -10.24 -22.25
N PHE A 101 -7.34 -9.76 -21.27
CA PHE A 101 -6.83 -9.38 -19.94
C PHE A 101 -7.60 -10.16 -18.89
N TRP A 102 -6.85 -10.79 -17.99
CA TRP A 102 -7.38 -11.55 -16.86
C TRP A 102 -6.73 -11.03 -15.59
N GLN A 103 -7.56 -10.89 -14.56
CA GLN A 103 -7.17 -10.42 -13.25
C GLN A 103 -7.32 -11.58 -12.25
N PRO A 104 -6.39 -12.55 -12.24
CA PRO A 104 -6.44 -13.67 -11.29
C PRO A 104 -6.11 -13.22 -9.86
N ILE A 105 -5.40 -12.09 -9.72
CA ILE A 105 -4.93 -11.59 -8.43
C ILE A 105 -5.27 -10.10 -8.31
N ASP A 106 -5.89 -9.70 -7.21
CA ASP A 106 -6.17 -8.31 -6.86
C ASP A 106 -6.00 -8.01 -5.36
N LEU A 107 -5.89 -6.72 -5.03
CA LEU A 107 -5.72 -6.27 -3.64
C LEU A 107 -6.90 -6.61 -2.72
N TYR A 108 -8.09 -6.85 -3.26
CA TYR A 108 -9.30 -7.09 -2.45
C TYR A 108 -9.28 -8.49 -1.84
N GLN A 109 -8.69 -9.46 -2.55
CA GLN A 109 -8.55 -10.84 -2.07
C GLN A 109 -7.80 -10.94 -0.73
N MET A 110 -6.90 -10.00 -0.44
CA MET A 110 -6.16 -9.97 0.82
C MET A 110 -7.08 -9.68 2.02
N VAL A 111 -7.95 -8.67 1.92
CA VAL A 111 -8.90 -8.35 2.99
C VAL A 111 -10.06 -9.34 3.07
N GLU A 112 -10.49 -9.89 1.93
CA GLU A 112 -11.49 -10.97 1.87
C GLU A 112 -10.94 -12.26 2.53
N GLY A 113 -9.67 -12.60 2.27
CA GLY A 113 -8.99 -13.73 2.92
C GLY A 113 -8.84 -13.54 4.44
N ALA A 114 -8.50 -12.32 4.88
CA ALA A 114 -8.45 -11.99 6.31
C ALA A 114 -9.84 -12.09 6.97
N GLN A 115 -10.90 -11.65 6.29
CA GLN A 115 -12.27 -11.75 6.77
C GLN A 115 -12.70 -13.22 6.92
N ALA A 116 -12.51 -14.03 5.87
CA ALA A 116 -12.83 -15.45 5.92
C ALA A 116 -12.07 -16.16 7.05
N ARG A 117 -10.78 -15.84 7.22
CA ARG A 117 -9.98 -16.42 8.31
C ARG A 117 -10.47 -15.98 9.70
N ALA A 118 -10.91 -14.74 9.86
CA ALA A 118 -11.48 -14.27 11.12
C ALA A 118 -12.78 -15.03 11.47
N GLU A 119 -13.65 -15.24 10.48
CA GLU A 119 -14.91 -15.99 10.64
C GLU A 119 -14.67 -17.46 11.00
N GLU A 120 -13.69 -18.11 10.37
CA GLU A 120 -13.25 -19.47 10.73
C GLU A 120 -12.78 -19.58 12.19
N LEU A 121 -12.21 -18.50 12.73
CA LEU A 121 -11.75 -18.41 14.11
C LEU A 121 -12.86 -17.98 15.10
N GLY A 122 -14.11 -17.85 14.63
CA GLY A 122 -15.27 -17.46 15.43
C GLY A 122 -15.35 -15.97 15.75
N LEU A 123 -14.67 -15.12 14.97
CA LEU A 123 -14.74 -13.67 15.08
C LEU A 123 -15.68 -13.11 14.01
N HIS A 124 -16.38 -12.01 14.32
CA HIS A 124 -17.07 -11.25 13.28
C HIS A 124 -16.03 -10.47 12.45
N GLY A 125 -15.76 -10.93 11.22
CA GLY A 125 -14.81 -10.26 10.32
C GLY A 125 -15.44 -9.06 9.61
N VAL A 126 -14.93 -7.86 9.84
CA VAL A 126 -15.45 -6.61 9.26
C VAL A 126 -14.38 -5.91 8.44
N ILE A 127 -14.57 -5.86 7.12
CA ILE A 127 -13.72 -5.07 6.23
C ILE A 127 -14.18 -3.60 6.29
N LEU A 128 -13.40 -2.75 6.94
CA LEU A 128 -13.67 -1.31 7.04
C LEU A 128 -13.29 -0.56 5.76
N SER A 129 -12.19 -0.96 5.11
CA SER A 129 -11.76 -0.41 3.82
C SER A 129 -10.72 -1.34 3.20
N SER A 130 -10.83 -1.62 1.89
CA SER A 130 -9.79 -2.34 1.14
C SER A 130 -8.68 -1.43 0.61
N ARG A 131 -8.86 -0.12 0.72
CA ARG A 131 -8.04 0.90 0.02
C ARG A 131 -7.80 2.11 0.93
N LEU A 132 -7.54 1.87 2.21
CA LEU A 132 -7.24 2.95 3.15
C LEU A 132 -5.93 3.61 2.73
N ALA A 133 -6.00 4.92 2.47
CA ALA A 133 -4.84 5.77 2.18
C ALA A 133 -4.88 6.98 3.12
N ALA A 134 -3.88 7.08 3.98
CA ALA A 134 -3.77 8.10 5.03
C ALA A 134 -2.36 8.07 5.62
N LEU A 135 -2.05 9.06 6.46
CA LEU A 135 -0.89 8.97 7.34
C LEU A 135 -1.10 7.85 8.36
N SER A 136 -0.04 7.10 8.70
CA SER A 136 -0.11 6.04 9.73
C SER A 136 -0.65 6.55 11.07
N SER A 137 -0.24 7.76 11.47
CA SER A 137 -0.73 8.46 12.67
C SER A 137 -2.24 8.72 12.65
N ALA A 138 -2.75 9.23 11.53
CA ALA A 138 -4.18 9.50 11.37
C ALA A 138 -5.00 8.21 11.35
N ALA A 139 -4.53 7.18 10.65
CA ALA A 139 -5.18 5.88 10.59
C ALA A 139 -5.22 5.19 11.96
N ALA A 140 -4.10 5.20 12.70
CA ALA A 140 -4.03 4.59 14.03
C ALA A 140 -5.01 5.28 15.00
N SER A 141 -5.00 6.62 15.03
CA SER A 141 -5.88 7.42 15.90
C SER A 141 -7.37 7.17 15.66
N VAL A 142 -7.81 7.09 14.40
CA VAL A 142 -9.22 6.85 14.08
C VAL A 142 -9.62 5.40 14.37
N LEU A 143 -8.79 4.44 13.96
CA LEU A 143 -9.13 3.02 14.08
C LEU A 143 -9.08 2.53 15.55
N SER A 144 -8.20 3.10 16.39
CA SER A 144 -8.19 2.80 17.83
C SER A 144 -9.47 3.26 18.53
N GLN A 145 -10.00 4.42 18.15
CA GLN A 145 -11.29 4.92 18.66
C GLN A 145 -12.47 4.06 18.21
N ILE A 146 -12.46 3.54 16.98
CA ILE A 146 -13.49 2.59 16.52
C ILE A 146 -13.40 1.28 17.32
N ALA A 147 -12.19 0.76 17.56
CA ALA A 147 -12.01 -0.41 18.40
C ALA A 147 -12.48 -0.19 19.84
N TYR A 148 -12.22 0.99 20.41
CA TYR A 148 -12.76 1.40 21.70
C TYR A 148 -14.30 1.47 21.70
N GLU A 149 -14.92 2.02 20.67
CA GLU A 149 -16.39 2.06 20.55
C GLU A 149 -16.98 0.63 20.52
N CYS A 150 -16.33 -0.28 19.79
CA CYS A 150 -16.72 -1.70 19.74
C CYS A 150 -16.53 -2.38 21.10
N HIS A 151 -15.39 -2.18 21.76
CA HIS A 151 -15.11 -2.77 23.07
C HIS A 151 -16.08 -2.27 24.16
N THR A 152 -16.26 -0.95 24.24
CA THR A 152 -16.95 -0.27 25.34
C THR A 152 -18.47 -0.25 25.15
N PHE A 153 -18.94 0.01 23.93
CA PHE A 153 -20.35 0.22 23.63
C PHE A 153 -20.95 -0.86 22.74
N GLN A 154 -20.17 -1.87 22.35
CA GLN A 154 -20.60 -3.00 21.52
C GLN A 154 -21.21 -2.56 20.18
N ARG A 155 -20.71 -1.43 19.64
CA ARG A 155 -21.16 -0.86 18.36
C ARG A 155 -19.99 -0.17 17.64
N PRO A 156 -20.10 0.11 16.34
CA PRO A 156 -21.10 -0.41 15.42
C PRO A 156 -21.06 -1.95 15.27
N PHE A 157 -20.03 -2.60 15.80
CA PHE A 157 -19.87 -4.05 15.79
C PHE A 157 -19.64 -4.59 17.21
N ALA A 158 -20.38 -5.62 17.59
CA ALA A 158 -20.21 -6.26 18.89
C ALA A 158 -18.99 -7.20 18.89
N PRO A 159 -18.13 -7.17 19.94
CA PRO A 159 -17.08 -8.15 20.13
C PRO A 159 -17.63 -9.59 20.30
N PRO A 160 -16.89 -10.64 19.91
CA PRO A 160 -15.54 -10.59 19.36
C PRO A 160 -15.53 -10.24 17.85
N VAL A 161 -14.80 -9.19 17.48
CA VAL A 161 -14.78 -8.62 16.12
C VAL A 161 -13.34 -8.43 15.63
N ALA A 162 -13.10 -8.71 14.36
CA ALA A 162 -11.86 -8.40 13.66
C ALA A 162 -12.11 -7.24 12.68
N LEU A 163 -11.56 -6.07 12.98
CA LEU A 163 -11.61 -4.88 12.14
C LEU A 163 -10.45 -4.93 11.13
N ILE A 164 -10.78 -4.97 9.84
CA ILE A 164 -9.83 -5.26 8.77
C ILE A 164 -9.72 -4.07 7.83
N THR A 165 -8.49 -3.64 7.54
CA THR A 165 -8.23 -2.68 6.46
C THR A 165 -7.12 -3.15 5.53
N GLY A 166 -7.28 -2.85 4.25
CA GLY A 166 -6.26 -2.94 3.21
C GLY A 166 -5.78 -1.55 2.78
N GLY A 167 -4.89 -1.47 1.80
CA GLY A 167 -4.47 -0.21 1.16
C GLY A 167 -3.00 0.12 1.41
N HIS A 168 -2.68 1.40 1.53
CA HIS A 168 -1.31 1.88 1.69
C HIS A 168 -1.29 3.12 2.58
N LEU A 169 -0.52 3.08 3.67
CA LEU A 169 -0.34 4.25 4.55
C LEU A 169 0.95 5.00 4.20
N ASP A 170 1.06 6.22 4.69
CA ASP A 170 2.26 7.04 4.52
C ASP A 170 2.85 7.46 5.87
N VAL A 171 4.17 7.60 5.90
CA VAL A 171 4.92 8.17 7.02
C VAL A 171 5.78 9.32 6.48
N PRO A 172 5.55 10.57 6.92
CA PRO A 172 6.36 11.70 6.51
C PRO A 172 7.68 11.71 7.29
N VAL A 173 8.74 11.12 6.72
CA VAL A 173 10.02 10.89 7.41
C VAL A 173 10.88 12.15 7.63
N GLU A 174 10.68 13.20 6.84
CA GLU A 174 11.44 14.45 6.90
C GLU A 174 12.96 14.27 7.09
N GLY A 175 13.54 14.80 8.18
CA GLY A 175 14.96 14.70 8.52
C GLY A 175 15.29 13.61 9.54
N ALA A 176 14.37 12.69 9.80
CA ALA A 176 14.58 11.64 10.79
C ALA A 176 15.69 10.66 10.38
N THR A 177 16.30 10.06 11.40
CA THR A 177 17.42 9.12 11.22
C THR A 177 17.08 7.70 11.65
N GLY A 178 15.90 7.51 12.25
CA GLY A 178 15.41 6.21 12.65
C GLY A 178 15.10 5.31 11.46
N VAL A 179 14.93 4.03 11.78
CA VAL A 179 14.57 3.00 10.81
C VAL A 179 13.22 2.44 11.20
N GLY A 180 12.31 2.44 10.23
CA GLY A 180 10.92 2.08 10.43
C GLY A 180 10.19 1.90 9.11
N GLY A 181 8.92 1.51 9.22
CA GLY A 181 8.00 1.39 8.11
C GLY A 181 6.59 1.83 8.51
N ARG A 182 5.73 2.01 7.52
CA ARG A 182 4.38 2.55 7.74
C ARG A 182 3.51 1.62 8.59
N ASN A 183 3.67 0.30 8.45
CA ASN A 183 2.90 -0.68 9.21
C ASN A 183 3.47 -0.87 10.62
N GLN A 184 4.79 -0.81 10.77
CA GLN A 184 5.49 -0.79 12.05
C GLN A 184 5.12 0.44 12.87
N GLU A 185 5.16 1.62 12.25
CA GLU A 185 4.79 2.87 12.92
C GLU A 185 3.30 2.88 13.29
N PHE A 186 2.43 2.41 12.39
CA PHE A 186 1.02 2.20 12.70
C PHE A 186 0.82 1.29 13.93
N ALA A 187 1.51 0.15 13.99
CA ALA A 187 1.42 -0.75 15.13
C ALA A 187 1.94 -0.08 16.42
N LEU A 188 3.08 0.60 16.37
CA LEU A 188 3.64 1.26 17.55
C LEU A 188 2.77 2.43 18.05
N LEU A 189 2.12 3.17 17.16
CA LEU A 189 1.10 4.15 17.50
C LEU A 189 -0.08 3.50 18.21
N TRP A 190 -0.56 2.34 17.74
CA TRP A 190 -1.60 1.58 18.43
C TRP A 190 -1.17 1.12 19.82
N ALA A 191 0.09 0.72 20.01
CA ALA A 191 0.59 0.36 21.34
C ALA A 191 0.44 1.56 22.31
N ARG A 192 0.81 2.76 21.86
CA ARG A 192 0.63 4.00 22.62
C ARG A 192 -0.84 4.25 22.96
N GLU A 193 -1.74 4.20 21.98
CA GLU A 193 -3.18 4.43 22.20
C GLU A 193 -3.81 3.36 23.13
N LEU A 194 -3.36 2.10 23.08
CA LEU A 194 -3.93 1.01 23.89
C LEU A 194 -3.35 0.90 25.30
N GLY A 195 -2.14 1.39 25.52
CA GLY A 195 -1.50 1.31 26.84
C GLY A 195 -1.92 2.41 27.80
N GLU A 196 -2.32 3.58 27.30
CA GLU A 196 -2.73 4.72 28.13
C GLU A 196 -3.75 5.64 27.45
N GLY A 197 -4.36 6.53 28.23
CA GLY A 197 -5.34 7.49 27.73
C GLY A 197 -6.77 6.95 27.64
N LEU A 198 -7.60 7.65 26.85
CA LEU A 198 -9.06 7.43 26.82
C LEU A 198 -9.45 6.06 26.23
N VAL A 199 -8.67 5.55 25.28
CA VAL A 199 -8.98 4.33 24.53
C VAL A 199 -8.17 3.12 24.98
N ALA A 200 -7.46 3.24 26.11
CA ALA A 200 -6.61 2.19 26.65
C ALA A 200 -7.40 0.89 26.85
N SER A 201 -6.85 -0.24 26.39
CA SER A 201 -7.52 -1.53 26.49
C SER A 201 -6.55 -2.70 26.34
N LYS A 202 -6.61 -3.63 27.28
CA LYS A 202 -5.95 -4.95 27.21
C LYS A 202 -6.73 -5.97 26.38
N ARG A 203 -7.88 -5.59 25.82
CA ARG A 203 -8.77 -6.46 25.03
C ARG A 203 -8.60 -6.31 23.52
N VAL A 204 -7.65 -5.49 23.11
CA VAL A 204 -7.38 -5.23 21.70
C VAL A 204 -5.96 -5.66 21.36
N VAL A 205 -5.84 -6.38 20.25
CA VAL A 205 -4.57 -6.79 19.64
C VAL A 205 -4.58 -6.32 18.20
N VAL A 206 -3.49 -5.72 17.75
CA VAL A 206 -3.39 -5.15 16.40
C VAL A 206 -2.15 -5.64 15.69
N ALA A 207 -2.35 -6.11 14.47
CA ALA A 207 -1.29 -6.44 13.53
C ALA A 207 -1.41 -5.60 12.27
N ALA A 208 -0.28 -5.16 11.74
CA ALA A 208 -0.18 -4.46 10.46
C ALA A 208 1.03 -4.99 9.70
N VAL A 209 0.87 -5.35 8.43
CA VAL A 209 1.93 -5.92 7.59
C VAL A 209 1.86 -5.42 6.15
N ASP A 210 3.02 -5.27 5.52
CA ASP A 210 3.18 -5.18 4.07
C ASP A 210 3.16 -6.59 3.48
N SER A 211 2.33 -6.80 2.46
CA SER A 211 2.15 -8.12 1.85
C SER A 211 3.36 -8.62 1.09
N ASP A 212 4.31 -7.75 0.72
CA ASP A 212 5.60 -8.16 0.12
C ASP A 212 6.61 -8.69 1.14
N GLY A 213 6.31 -8.54 2.42
CA GLY A 213 7.14 -8.95 3.55
C GLY A 213 8.21 -7.95 3.94
N THR A 214 8.17 -6.73 3.42
CA THR A 214 9.11 -5.64 3.65
C THR A 214 8.39 -4.34 3.94
N ASP A 215 8.39 -3.91 5.21
CA ASP A 215 7.85 -2.62 5.61
C ASP A 215 8.98 -1.62 5.93
N GLY A 216 9.10 -0.56 5.14
CA GLY A 216 10.19 0.42 5.27
C GLY A 216 11.37 0.13 4.34
N PRO A 217 12.60 0.54 4.67
CA PRO A 217 13.71 0.59 3.72
C PRO A 217 14.35 -0.78 3.41
N GLY A 218 13.66 -1.88 3.74
CA GLY A 218 14.09 -3.23 3.43
C GLY A 218 15.33 -3.67 4.19
N ILE A 219 16.11 -4.55 3.54
CA ILE A 219 17.30 -5.15 4.13
C ILE A 219 18.51 -4.21 4.23
N GLN A 220 18.40 -3.00 3.69
CA GLN A 220 19.51 -2.06 3.56
C GLN A 220 19.97 -1.47 4.90
N HIS A 221 19.14 -1.60 5.95
CA HIS A 221 19.37 -0.97 7.26
C HIS A 221 19.43 -1.97 8.43
N HIS A 222 19.78 -3.24 8.20
CA HIS A 222 19.93 -4.25 9.26
C HIS A 222 20.95 -3.90 10.36
N ALA A 223 21.80 -2.90 10.15
CA ALA A 223 22.77 -2.40 11.10
C ALA A 223 22.38 -1.05 11.73
N ALA A 224 21.09 -0.71 11.76
CA ALA A 224 20.61 0.51 12.40
C ALA A 224 21.08 0.58 13.87
N PRO A 225 21.54 1.74 14.37
CA PRO A 225 21.94 1.89 15.76
C PRO A 225 20.85 1.41 16.73
N GLY A 226 21.22 0.53 17.65
CA GLY A 226 20.30 0.00 18.66
C GLY A 226 19.44 -1.19 18.22
N MET A 227 19.51 -1.61 16.95
CA MET A 227 18.88 -2.83 16.45
C MET A 227 19.58 -4.07 17.05
N PRO A 228 18.83 -5.06 17.58
CA PRO A 228 19.40 -6.34 17.99
C PRO A 228 20.09 -7.10 16.84
N GLU A 229 21.09 -7.91 17.15
CA GLU A 229 21.79 -8.74 16.17
C GLU A 229 20.86 -9.82 15.57
N GLY A 230 21.03 -10.11 14.28
CA GLY A 230 20.25 -11.14 13.58
C GLY A 230 18.85 -10.72 13.12
N ILE A 231 18.48 -9.45 13.32
CA ILE A 231 17.20 -8.90 12.85
C ILE A 231 17.25 -8.63 11.35
N VAL A 232 16.30 -9.24 10.62
CA VAL A 232 16.11 -9.03 9.17
C VAL A 232 14.98 -8.03 8.92
N CYS A 233 14.50 -7.92 7.68
CA CYS A 233 13.47 -6.95 7.34
C CYS A 233 12.14 -7.45 7.88
N MET A 234 11.47 -6.61 8.66
CA MET A 234 10.13 -6.89 9.15
C MET A 234 9.12 -6.65 8.04
N ALA A 235 8.05 -7.45 8.03
CA ALA A 235 6.86 -7.18 7.25
C ALA A 235 5.98 -6.13 7.94
N GLY A 236 6.16 -5.90 9.24
CA GLY A 236 5.29 -5.02 10.00
C GLY A 236 5.38 -5.25 11.51
N GLY A 237 4.30 -4.92 12.23
CA GLY A 237 4.24 -4.98 13.68
C GLY A 237 2.97 -5.63 14.24
N LEU A 238 3.10 -6.24 15.42
CA LEU A 238 2.06 -6.81 16.27
C LEU A 238 2.18 -6.16 17.66
N VAL A 239 1.08 -5.59 18.15
CA VAL A 239 1.02 -4.95 19.46
C VAL A 239 -0.31 -5.25 20.15
N ASP A 240 -0.36 -4.97 21.44
CA ASP A 240 -1.58 -5.03 22.25
C ASP A 240 -1.51 -4.00 23.40
N GLY A 241 -2.54 -3.99 24.25
CA GLY A 241 -2.56 -3.07 25.40
C GLY A 241 -1.46 -3.30 26.44
N TYR A 242 -0.71 -4.41 26.41
CA TYR A 242 0.41 -4.68 27.32
C TYR A 242 1.75 -4.16 26.77
N THR A 243 1.79 -3.73 25.52
CA THR A 243 3.04 -3.36 24.84
C THR A 243 3.75 -2.17 25.50
N LEU A 244 3.02 -1.17 26.01
CA LEU A 244 3.64 -0.03 26.74
C LEU A 244 4.22 -0.43 28.11
N GLU A 245 3.61 -1.37 28.82
CA GLU A 245 4.17 -1.88 30.08
C GLU A 245 5.49 -2.59 29.81
N LEU A 246 5.52 -3.43 28.77
CA LEU A 246 6.76 -4.08 28.33
C LEU A 246 7.83 -3.07 27.89
N ALA A 247 7.42 -1.96 27.28
CA ALA A 247 8.33 -0.88 26.91
C ALA A 247 8.96 -0.21 28.13
N ALA A 248 8.16 0.09 29.16
CA ALA A 248 8.67 0.61 30.42
C ALA A 248 9.63 -0.37 31.10
N GLU A 249 9.29 -1.66 31.14
CA GLU A 249 10.17 -2.72 31.69
C GLU A 249 11.51 -2.83 30.97
N ARG A 250 11.52 -2.62 29.65
CA ARG A 250 12.72 -2.72 28.80
C ARG A 250 13.42 -1.39 28.55
N GLY A 251 12.95 -0.30 29.15
CA GLY A 251 13.50 1.04 28.96
C GLY A 251 13.41 1.55 27.52
N VAL A 252 12.35 1.18 26.80
CA VAL A 252 12.06 1.68 25.45
C VAL A 252 11.10 2.86 25.57
N ASP A 253 11.56 4.05 25.17
CA ASP A 253 10.73 5.25 25.10
C ASP A 253 9.97 5.28 23.78
N VAL A 254 8.73 4.78 23.78
CA VAL A 254 7.92 4.64 22.56
C VAL A 254 7.66 5.99 21.88
N ASP A 255 7.47 7.06 22.64
CA ASP A 255 7.23 8.39 22.06
C ASP A 255 8.49 8.95 21.38
N ALA A 256 9.66 8.76 22.00
CA ALA A 256 10.93 9.15 21.38
C ALA A 256 11.23 8.34 20.10
N GLU A 257 10.94 7.04 20.11
CA GLU A 257 11.14 6.17 18.93
C GLU A 257 10.18 6.54 17.79
N LEU A 258 8.91 6.84 18.10
CA LEU A 258 7.94 7.36 17.13
C LEU A 258 8.36 8.72 16.57
N ALA A 259 8.83 9.64 17.42
CA ALA A 259 9.26 10.98 16.99
C ALA A 259 10.47 10.96 16.03
N ASN A 260 11.29 9.91 16.07
CA ASN A 260 12.44 9.72 15.16
C ASN A 260 12.17 8.68 14.06
N HIS A 261 10.91 8.25 13.84
CA HIS A 261 10.57 7.20 12.86
C HIS A 261 11.39 5.91 13.01
N ASN A 262 11.69 5.51 14.25
CA ASN A 262 12.55 4.40 14.60
C ASN A 262 11.78 3.14 15.05
N SER A 263 10.62 2.91 14.43
CA SER A 263 9.68 1.86 14.82
C SER A 263 10.25 0.45 14.71
N SER A 264 11.22 0.19 13.82
CA SER A 264 11.87 -1.13 13.73
C SER A 264 12.63 -1.49 14.99
N VAL A 265 13.42 -0.55 15.53
CA VAL A 265 14.23 -0.81 16.73
C VAL A 265 13.32 -1.03 17.94
N ALA A 266 12.29 -0.19 18.09
CA ALA A 266 11.30 -0.34 19.15
C ALA A 266 10.61 -1.71 19.07
N LEU A 267 10.03 -2.08 17.93
CA LEU A 267 9.31 -3.35 17.79
C LEU A 267 10.22 -4.58 17.94
N ALA A 268 11.47 -4.52 17.48
CA ALA A 268 12.44 -5.59 17.74
C ALA A 268 12.67 -5.78 19.24
N ARG A 269 12.87 -4.66 19.97
CA ARG A 269 13.07 -4.68 21.43
C ARG A 269 11.83 -5.04 22.21
N LEU A 270 10.64 -4.87 21.65
CA LEU A 270 9.35 -5.18 22.28
C LEU A 270 8.78 -6.53 21.86
N ASN A 271 9.53 -7.33 21.08
CA ASN A 271 9.04 -8.59 20.49
C ASN A 271 7.76 -8.42 19.65
N GLY A 272 7.51 -7.21 19.12
CA GLY A 272 6.35 -6.87 18.29
C GLY A 272 6.61 -7.01 16.79
N ALA A 273 7.81 -7.43 16.38
CA ALA A 273 8.17 -7.56 14.98
C ALA A 273 7.47 -8.75 14.30
N ILE A 274 6.87 -8.52 13.13
CA ILE A 274 6.36 -9.60 12.27
C ILE A 274 7.34 -9.83 11.13
N TYR A 275 7.80 -11.08 10.97
CA TYR A 275 8.65 -11.52 9.86
C TYR A 275 7.93 -12.55 9.02
N THR A 276 7.74 -12.24 7.74
CA THR A 276 7.21 -13.19 6.75
C THR A 276 8.28 -13.64 5.75
N GLY A 277 9.37 -12.88 5.63
CA GLY A 277 10.27 -12.96 4.49
C GLY A 277 9.58 -12.55 3.19
N ASN A 278 10.26 -12.73 2.06
CA ASN A 278 9.68 -12.46 0.75
C ASN A 278 8.51 -13.42 0.48
N THR A 279 7.31 -12.86 0.36
CA THR A 279 6.07 -13.62 0.12
C THR A 279 5.84 -13.95 -1.36
N GLY A 280 6.60 -13.33 -2.27
CA GLY A 280 6.45 -13.44 -3.71
C GLY A 280 5.27 -12.63 -4.27
N MET A 281 4.60 -11.80 -3.46
CA MET A 281 3.44 -11.00 -3.87
C MET A 281 3.51 -9.59 -3.29
N ALA A 282 2.91 -8.60 -3.95
CA ALA A 282 2.82 -7.24 -3.42
C ALA A 282 1.42 -6.69 -3.75
N LEU A 283 0.53 -6.69 -2.75
CA LEU A 283 -0.87 -6.25 -2.83
C LEU A 283 -1.17 -5.05 -1.92
N GLY A 284 -0.11 -4.43 -1.37
CA GLY A 284 -0.21 -3.38 -0.36
C GLY A 284 -0.26 -3.96 1.04
N ASP A 285 -0.89 -3.24 1.96
CA ASP A 285 -0.87 -3.57 3.37
C ASP A 285 -2.13 -4.30 3.83
N LEU A 286 -1.97 -5.20 4.80
CA LEU A 286 -3.05 -5.77 5.59
C LEU A 286 -2.93 -5.33 7.05
N ARG A 287 -4.01 -4.79 7.59
CA ARG A 287 -4.14 -4.43 9.01
C ARG A 287 -5.35 -5.10 9.61
N VAL A 288 -5.18 -5.69 10.79
CA VAL A 288 -6.23 -6.36 11.54
C VAL A 288 -6.15 -5.93 13.01
N ALA A 289 -7.24 -5.42 13.54
CA ALA A 289 -7.43 -5.20 14.98
C ALA A 289 -8.50 -6.16 15.49
N VAL A 290 -8.13 -7.05 16.41
CA VAL A 290 -9.06 -7.97 17.07
C VAL A 290 -9.48 -7.36 18.40
N VAL A 291 -10.79 -7.20 18.59
CA VAL A 291 -11.40 -6.67 19.80
C VAL A 291 -12.19 -7.78 20.50
N ARG A 292 -11.93 -7.99 21.80
CA ARG A 292 -12.60 -8.98 22.67
C ARG A 292 -13.42 -8.37 23.80
#